data_AF-A0A061JGR2-F1
#
_entry.id   AF-A0A061JGR2-F1
#
_cell.length_a   1.000
_cell.length_b   1.000
_cell.length_c   1.000
_cell.angle_alpha   90.00
_cell.angle_beta   90.00
_cell.angle_gamma   90.00
#
_symmetry.space_group_name_H-M   'P 1'
#
loop_
_entity.id
_entity.type
_entity.pdbx_description
1 polymer ?
#
loop_
_entity_poly.entity_id
_entity_poly.type
_entity_poly.pdbx_seq_one_letter_code
_entity_poly.pdbx_strand_id
1 'polypeptide(L)'
;MHAKDNEQLLKVWVNTTLGETWVDKGEAPDWQRLFERKENYPIGIVPFGGLVLTAGVDVQKDRIEVEIVAWGKNRESWSVDYRIFDGDPAKASTW
;
A
#
# COMPACT_ATOMS: atom_id res chain seq x y z
N MET A 1 19.63 12.30 31.94
CA MET A 1 18.60 11.56 32.70
C MET A 1 17.26 12.07 32.21
N HIS A 2 16.41 11.42 31.41
CA HIS A 2 16.22 10.02 31.06
C HIS A 2 15.45 9.97 29.71
N ALA A 3 16.13 10.16 28.57
CA ALA A 3 15.49 10.05 27.25
C ALA A 3 15.32 8.58 26.79
N LYS A 4 15.94 7.63 27.52
CA LYS A 4 15.80 6.19 27.29
C LYS A 4 14.50 5.61 27.86
N ASP A 5 13.80 6.34 28.72
CA ASP A 5 12.62 5.86 29.44
C ASP A 5 11.30 6.33 28.81
N ASN A 6 11.35 7.04 27.68
CA ASN A 6 10.17 7.50 26.94
C ASN A 6 10.21 6.97 25.50
N GLU A 7 9.51 5.86 25.28
CA GLU A 7 9.45 5.11 24.02
C GLU A 7 8.98 5.97 22.84
N GLN A 8 8.09 6.94 23.06
CA GLN A 8 7.63 7.85 22.01
C GLN A 8 8.73 8.80 21.55
N LEU A 9 9.53 9.34 22.47
CA LEU A 9 10.66 10.21 22.13
C LEU A 9 11.76 9.44 21.41
N LEU A 10 11.97 8.17 21.78
CA LEU A 10 12.94 7.30 21.11
C LEU A 10 12.47 6.93 19.69
N LYS A 11 11.18 6.62 19.51
CA LYS A 11 10.58 6.37 18.19
C LYS A 11 10.70 7.57 17.25
N VAL A 12 10.44 8.78 17.75
CA VAL A 12 10.62 10.02 16.98
C VAL A 12 12.08 10.20 16.57
N TRP A 13 13.03 9.98 17.49
CA TRP A 13 14.45 10.12 17.20
C TRP A 13 14.96 9.09 16.20
N VAL A 14 14.59 7.81 16.33
CA VAL A 14 14.99 6.75 15.39
C VAL A 14 14.44 7.01 13.98
N ASN A 15 13.14 7.30 13.87
CA ASN A 15 12.54 7.54 12.56
C ASN A 15 13.03 8.83 11.90
N THR A 16 13.14 9.92 12.68
CA THR A 16 13.36 11.27 12.11
C THR A 16 14.84 11.65 12.03
N THR A 17 15.66 11.20 12.99
CA THR A 17 17.10 11.54 13.03
C THR A 17 17.94 10.47 12.35
N LEU A 18 17.62 9.18 12.54
CA LEU A 18 18.42 8.09 11.99
C LEU A 18 17.91 7.57 10.64
N GLY A 19 16.64 7.85 10.29
CA GLY A 19 16.01 7.30 9.09
C GLY A 19 15.81 5.78 9.15
N GLU A 20 15.90 5.20 10.35
CA GLU A 20 15.72 3.78 10.57
C GLU A 20 14.25 3.46 10.83
N THR A 21 13.82 2.26 10.47
CA THR A 21 12.45 1.83 10.74
C THR A 21 12.32 1.39 12.19
N TRP A 22 11.56 2.14 12.99
CA TRP A 22 11.20 1.72 14.34
C TRP A 22 10.28 0.49 14.29
N VAL A 23 10.74 -0.62 14.86
CA VAL A 23 9.92 -1.82 15.06
C VAL A 23 9.22 -1.71 16.41
N ASP A 24 7.93 -1.38 16.40
CA ASP A 24 7.11 -1.45 17.62
C ASP A 24 7.11 -2.89 18.15
N LYS A 25 7.33 -3.06 19.46
CA LYS A 25 7.13 -4.32 20.17
C LYS A 25 5.62 -4.58 20.38
N GLY A 26 4.84 -4.53 19.31
CA GLY A 26 3.42 -4.88 19.32
C GLY A 26 3.20 -6.37 19.07
N GLU A 27 2.02 -6.88 19.40
CA GLU A 27 1.55 -8.24 19.05
C GLU A 27 1.21 -8.39 17.56
N ALA A 28 1.70 -7.50 16.70
CA ALA A 28 1.43 -7.57 15.27
C ALA A 28 2.12 -8.82 14.70
N PRO A 29 1.38 -9.69 13.99
CA PRO A 29 1.97 -10.88 13.38
C PRO A 29 3.02 -10.48 12.34
N ASP A 30 4.06 -11.31 12.21
CA ASP A 30 5.12 -11.14 11.23
C ASP A 30 4.52 -10.95 9.82
N TRP A 31 4.95 -9.90 9.13
CA TRP A 31 4.48 -9.56 7.78
C TRP A 31 4.70 -10.73 6.80
N GLN A 32 5.74 -11.54 7.01
CA GLN A 32 6.01 -12.73 6.19
C GLN A 32 4.85 -13.73 6.28
N ARG A 33 4.34 -13.97 7.49
CA ARG A 33 3.21 -14.87 7.72
C ARG A 33 1.91 -14.33 7.10
N LEU A 34 1.72 -13.01 7.09
CA LEU A 34 0.57 -12.41 6.40
C LEU A 34 0.71 -12.54 4.89
N PHE A 35 1.91 -12.32 4.35
CA PHE A 35 2.19 -12.45 2.93
C PHE A 35 2.00 -13.88 2.42
N GLU A 36 2.42 -14.88 3.19
CA GLU A 36 2.24 -16.30 2.87
C GLU A 36 0.76 -16.73 2.86
N ARG A 37 -0.11 -16.02 3.60
CA ARG A 37 -1.55 -16.28 3.63
C ARG A 37 -2.30 -15.69 2.45
N LYS A 38 -1.64 -14.92 1.59
CA LYS A 38 -2.31 -14.35 0.42
C LYS A 38 -2.79 -15.44 -0.51
N GLU A 39 -3.95 -15.24 -1.10
CA GLU A 39 -4.47 -16.11 -2.15
C GLU A 39 -3.69 -15.88 -3.46
N ASN A 40 -3.46 -16.95 -4.22
CA ASN A 40 -2.97 -16.83 -5.60
C ASN A 40 -4.16 -16.71 -6.54
N TYR A 41 -4.19 -15.64 -7.33
CA TYR A 41 -5.21 -15.39 -8.35
C TYR A 41 -4.55 -14.74 -9.58
N PRO A 42 -5.11 -14.95 -10.78
CA PRO A 42 -4.57 -14.36 -11.99
C PRO A 42 -4.77 -12.83 -12.01
N ILE A 43 -3.72 -12.09 -12.33
CA ILE A 43 -3.78 -10.65 -12.61
C ILE A 43 -4.63 -10.40 -13.88
N GLY A 44 -5.36 -9.30 -13.90
CA GLY A 44 -6.26 -8.89 -14.98
C GLY A 44 -7.62 -9.58 -14.97
N ILE A 45 -7.87 -10.48 -14.01
CA ILE A 45 -9.13 -11.21 -13.87
C ILE A 45 -9.73 -10.92 -12.51
N VAL A 46 -11.00 -10.50 -12.49
CA VAL A 46 -11.75 -10.31 -11.25
C VAL A 46 -12.11 -11.69 -10.66
N PRO A 47 -11.66 -12.02 -9.43
CA PRO A 47 -12.06 -13.27 -8.79
C PRO A 47 -13.57 -13.34 -8.56
N PHE A 48 -14.13 -14.56 -8.46
CA PHE A 48 -15.57 -14.78 -8.32
C PHE A 48 -16.22 -14.02 -7.13
N GLY A 49 -15.45 -13.76 -6.07
CA GLY A 49 -15.91 -12.99 -4.89
C GLY A 49 -15.93 -11.47 -5.06
N GLY A 50 -15.37 -10.94 -6.16
CA GLY A 50 -15.33 -9.51 -6.45
C GLY A 50 -16.70 -8.99 -6.89
N LEU A 51 -17.24 -8.02 -6.15
CA LEU A 51 -18.58 -7.46 -6.38
C LEU A 51 -18.55 -6.02 -6.90
N VAL A 52 -17.52 -5.25 -6.51
CA VAL A 52 -17.35 -3.85 -6.89
C VAL A 52 -15.91 -3.60 -7.29
N LEU A 53 -15.69 -2.86 -8.38
CA LEU A 53 -14.38 -2.38 -8.78
C LEU A 53 -14.22 -0.91 -8.40
N THR A 54 -13.06 -0.56 -7.85
CA THR A 54 -12.62 0.83 -7.70
C THR A 54 -11.29 1.00 -8.41
N ALA A 55 -11.08 2.17 -9.03
CA ALA A 55 -9.78 2.57 -9.54
C ALA A 55 -9.23 3.70 -8.66
N GLY A 56 -8.12 3.44 -7.96
CA GLY A 56 -7.32 4.48 -7.32
C GLY A 56 -6.36 5.07 -8.34
N VAL A 57 -6.32 6.39 -8.46
CA VAL A 57 -5.45 7.10 -9.40
C VAL A 57 -4.50 8.01 -8.62
N ASP A 58 -3.20 7.76 -8.72
CA ASP A 58 -2.14 8.61 -8.18
C ASP A 58 -1.46 9.39 -9.31
N VAL A 59 -1.54 10.72 -9.25
CA VAL A 59 -1.03 11.61 -10.29
C VAL A 59 0.32 12.18 -9.86
N GLN A 60 1.36 11.88 -10.62
CA GLN A 60 2.73 12.33 -10.37
C GLN A 60 3.23 13.23 -11.51
N LYS A 61 4.38 13.89 -11.33
CA LYS A 61 4.86 14.91 -12.29
C LYS A 61 5.00 14.40 -13.74
N ASP A 62 5.33 13.12 -13.91
CA ASP A 62 5.70 12.51 -15.18
C ASP A 62 4.87 11.28 -15.55
N ARG A 63 3.88 10.91 -14.72
CA ARG A 63 3.02 9.75 -14.96
C ARG A 63 1.74 9.77 -14.11
N ILE A 64 0.80 8.94 -14.52
CA ILE A 64 -0.40 8.60 -13.76
C ILE A 64 -0.37 7.10 -13.45
N GLU A 65 -0.42 6.75 -12.18
CA GLU A 65 -0.48 5.37 -11.71
C GLU A 65 -1.93 5.03 -11.35
N VAL A 66 -2.43 3.89 -11.85
CA VAL A 66 -3.81 3.46 -11.63
C VAL A 66 -3.82 2.04 -11.08
N GLU A 67 -4.36 1.86 -9.88
CA GLU A 67 -4.63 0.55 -9.31
C GLU A 67 -6.12 0.23 -9.39
N ILE A 68 -6.46 -0.91 -9.98
CA ILE A 68 -7.82 -1.44 -10.03
C ILE A 68 -7.96 -2.49 -8.93
N VAL A 69 -8.87 -2.26 -8.00
CA VAL A 69 -9.12 -3.16 -6.86
C VAL A 69 -10.55 -3.69 -6.93
N ALA A 70 -10.69 -5.01 -6.80
CA ALA A 70 -11.97 -5.66 -6.59
C ALA A 70 -12.27 -5.80 -5.10
N TRP A 71 -13.50 -5.45 -4.70
CA TRP A 71 -13.98 -5.54 -3.33
C TRP A 71 -15.06 -6.61 -3.22
N GLY A 72 -14.92 -7.48 -2.22
CA GLY A 72 -15.85 -8.55 -1.89
C GLY A 72 -16.51 -8.37 -0.53
N LYS A 73 -17.22 -9.41 -0.10
CA LYS A 73 -17.79 -9.46 1.25
C LYS A 73 -16.67 -9.59 2.29
N ASN A 74 -16.99 -9.38 3.56
CA ASN A 74 -16.08 -9.61 4.68
C ASN A 74 -14.74 -8.85 4.63
N ARG A 75 -14.70 -7.71 3.91
CA ARG A 75 -13.49 -6.90 3.66
C ARG A 75 -12.42 -7.62 2.83
N GLU A 76 -12.82 -8.59 2.02
CA GLU A 76 -11.94 -9.16 1.02
C GLU A 76 -11.69 -8.16 -0.11
N SER A 77 -10.45 -8.12 -0.57
CA SER A 77 -10.07 -7.29 -1.71
C SER A 77 -8.95 -7.96 -2.50
N TRP A 78 -8.92 -7.70 -3.80
CA TRP A 78 -7.93 -8.25 -4.73
C TRP A 78 -7.43 -7.12 -5.64
N SER A 79 -6.11 -6.98 -5.75
CA SER A 79 -5.49 -6.06 -6.70
C SER A 79 -5.56 -6.69 -8.08
N VAL A 80 -6.47 -6.19 -8.92
CA VAL A 80 -6.82 -6.81 -10.21
C VAL A 80 -5.80 -6.43 -11.28
N ASP A 81 -5.47 -5.15 -11.38
CA ASP A 81 -4.55 -4.63 -12.38
C ASP A 81 -3.89 -3.36 -11.86
N TYR A 82 -2.70 -3.09 -12.34
CA TYR A 82 -1.97 -1.86 -12.04
C TYR A 82 -1.34 -1.34 -13.32
N ARG A 83 -1.63 -0.08 -13.65
CA ARG A 83 -1.18 0.56 -14.89
C ARG A 83 -0.46 1.85 -14.62
N ILE A 84 0.52 2.12 -15.48
CA ILE A 84 1.24 3.38 -15.50
C ILE A 84 0.99 4.01 -16.88
N PHE A 85 0.56 5.26 -16.88
CA PHE A 85 0.46 6.10 -18.07
C PHE A 85 1.53 7.17 -17.99
N ASP A 86 2.59 7.03 -18.77
CA ASP A 86 3.67 8.01 -18.83
C ASP A 86 3.21 9.30 -19.53
N GLY A 87 3.57 10.44 -18.95
CA GLY A 87 3.26 11.74 -19.51
C GLY A 87 3.11 12.82 -18.45
N ASP A 88 3.29 14.07 -18.86
CA ASP A 88 3.02 15.23 -18.02
C ASP A 88 1.50 15.35 -17.80
N PRO A 89 0.97 15.20 -16.57
CA PRO A 89 -0.48 15.24 -16.34
C PRO A 89 -1.10 16.62 -16.59
N ALA A 90 -0.29 17.68 -16.75
CA ALA A 90 -0.78 18.98 -17.18
C ALA A 90 -1.17 18.99 -18.68
N LYS A 91 -0.80 17.97 -19.45
CA LYS A 91 -1.12 17.85 -20.88
C LYS A 91 -2.30 16.91 -21.07
N ALA A 92 -3.24 17.34 -21.92
CA ALA A 92 -4.41 16.53 -22.28
C ALA A 92 -4.07 15.19 -22.94
N SER A 93 -2.88 15.03 -23.53
CA SER A 93 -2.43 13.78 -24.14
C SER A 93 -2.15 12.65 -23.14
N THR A 94 -2.00 12.99 -21.85
CA THR A 94 -1.70 12.03 -20.76
C THR A 94 -2.98 11.41 -20.19
N TRP A 95 -4.16 11.98 -20.48
CA TRP A 95 -5.48 11.57 -20.00
C TRP A 95 -6.31 10.93 -21.10
#